data_AF-A0A522VRC2-F1
#
_entry.id   AF-A0A522VRC2-F1
#
_cell.length_a   1.000
_cell.length_b   1.000
_cell.length_c   1.000
_cell.angle_alpha   90.00
_cell.angle_beta   90.00
_cell.angle_gamma   90.00
#
_symmetry.space_group_name_H-M   'P 1'
#
loop_
_entity.id
_entity.type
_entity.pdbx_description
1 polymer ?
#
loop_
_entity_poly.entity_id
_entity_poly.type
_entity_poly.pdbx_seq_one_letter_code
_entity_poly.pdbx_strand_id
1 'polypeptide(L)'
;MKTRRQVIDAIERIEVAIRTQFAYQLAVVRNLCAHHSRLWNREFTFTFKLPHQRPQAILASLNPVEPKKLYNTLTMLAYLLDNVSPGHHWKQRLSTLITNHAAPTLSMGFPADWQVKSLWK
;
A
#
# COMPACT_ATOMS: atom_id res chain seq x y z
N MET A 1 -30.61 16.85 -16.85
CA MET A 1 -29.14 16.98 -16.87
C MET A 1 -28.46 17.10 -15.48
N LYS A 2 -29.15 17.42 -14.38
CA LYS A 2 -28.55 17.50 -13.01
C LYS A 2 -27.96 16.17 -12.49
N THR A 3 -28.56 15.04 -12.85
CA THR A 3 -28.21 13.72 -12.32
C THR A 3 -26.84 13.21 -12.75
N ARG A 4 -26.44 13.43 -14.02
CA ARG A 4 -25.11 12.99 -14.51
C ARG A 4 -23.96 13.73 -13.83
N ARG A 5 -24.12 15.04 -13.60
CA ARG A 5 -23.13 15.87 -12.91
C ARG A 5 -22.99 15.46 -11.44
N GLN A 6 -24.11 15.22 -10.77
CA GLN A 6 -24.11 14.73 -9.38
C GLN A 6 -23.41 13.37 -9.22
N VAL A 7 -23.56 12.47 -10.20
CA VAL A 7 -22.86 11.17 -10.20
C VAL A 7 -21.34 11.35 -10.38
N ILE A 8 -20.91 12.21 -11.29
CA ILE A 8 -19.47 12.51 -11.49
C ILE A 8 -18.88 13.15 -10.24
N ASP A 9 -19.53 14.17 -9.67
CA ASP A 9 -19.09 14.83 -8.44
C ASP A 9 -18.99 13.83 -7.26
N ALA A 10 -19.92 12.87 -7.18
CA ALA A 10 -19.88 11.83 -6.15
C ALA A 10 -18.70 10.87 -6.34
N ILE A 11 -18.40 10.47 -7.59
CA ILE A 11 -17.24 9.62 -7.91
C ILE A 11 -15.94 10.34 -7.57
N GLU A 12 -15.80 11.62 -7.96
CA GLU A 12 -14.61 12.42 -7.66
C GLU A 12 -14.36 12.56 -6.16
N ARG A 13 -15.41 12.82 -5.36
CA ARG A 13 -15.30 12.89 -3.89
C ARG A 13 -14.80 11.59 -3.28
N ILE A 14 -15.27 10.44 -3.79
CA ILE A 14 -14.79 9.12 -3.34
C ILE A 14 -13.31 8.95 -3.68
N GLU A 15 -12.89 9.31 -4.89
CA GLU A 15 -11.48 9.23 -5.27
C GLU A 15 -10.58 10.12 -4.41
N VAL A 16 -10.98 11.37 -4.18
CA VAL A 16 -10.24 12.31 -3.32
C VAL A 16 -10.12 11.73 -1.91
N ALA A 17 -11.21 11.21 -1.33
CA ALA A 17 -11.18 10.61 -0.01
C ALA A 17 -10.21 9.41 0.06
N ILE A 18 -10.15 8.58 -0.97
CA ILE A 18 -9.22 7.44 -1.04
C ILE A 18 -7.77 7.92 -1.12
N ARG A 19 -7.48 8.94 -1.95
CA ARG A 19 -6.14 9.53 -2.07
C ARG A 19 -5.68 10.17 -0.76
N THR A 20 -6.54 10.95 -0.11
CA THR A 20 -6.26 11.59 1.19
C THR A 20 -6.05 10.54 2.29
N GLN A 21 -6.89 9.51 2.35
CA GLN A 21 -6.72 8.41 3.30
C GLN A 21 -5.36 7.74 3.12
N PHE A 22 -4.96 7.48 1.89
CA PHE A 22 -3.67 6.85 1.61
C PHE A 22 -2.48 7.75 1.96
N ALA A 23 -2.54 9.05 1.62
CA ALA A 23 -1.51 10.02 2.02
C ALA A 23 -1.37 10.08 3.55
N TYR A 24 -2.50 10.06 4.28
CA TYR A 24 -2.50 9.99 5.73
C TYR A 24 -1.84 8.71 6.25
N GLN A 25 -2.13 7.55 5.67
CA GLN A 25 -1.50 6.28 6.04
C GLN A 25 0.03 6.32 5.87
N LEU A 26 0.52 6.87 4.75
CA LEU A 26 1.96 7.04 4.52
C LEU A 26 2.58 8.00 5.55
N ALA A 27 1.91 9.10 5.87
CA ALA A 27 2.36 10.03 6.89
C ALA A 27 2.48 9.34 8.26
N VAL A 28 1.50 8.52 8.64
CA VAL A 28 1.54 7.73 9.89
C VAL A 28 2.74 6.78 9.89
N VAL A 29 2.94 5.99 8.83
CA VAL A 29 4.08 5.06 8.74
C VAL A 29 5.41 5.81 8.80
N ARG A 30 5.55 6.91 8.05
CA ARG A 30 6.76 7.75 8.06
C ARG A 30 7.03 8.39 9.42
N ASN A 31 5.99 8.84 10.12
CA ASN A 31 6.12 9.39 11.47
C ASN A 31 6.61 8.31 12.44
N LEU A 32 6.05 7.09 12.38
CA LEU A 32 6.53 5.97 13.18
C LEU A 32 8.01 5.66 12.90
N CYS A 33 8.43 5.65 11.64
CA CYS A 33 9.85 5.49 11.29
C CYS A 33 10.73 6.54 11.98
N ALA A 34 10.33 7.81 11.90
CA ALA A 34 11.11 8.92 12.43
C ALA A 34 11.15 8.98 13.96
N HIS A 35 10.13 8.42 14.62
CA HIS A 35 10.12 8.21 16.06
C HIS A 35 10.73 6.86 16.46
N HIS A 36 11.46 6.19 15.56
CA HIS A 36 12.07 4.86 15.77
C HIS A 36 11.08 3.83 16.35
N SER A 37 9.79 4.00 16.05
CA SER A 37 8.74 3.13 16.54
C SER A 37 8.73 1.83 15.76
N ARG A 38 8.42 0.74 16.47
CA ARG A 38 8.32 -0.60 15.88
C ARG A 38 7.24 -0.67 14.79
N LEU A 39 7.62 -0.92 13.54
CA LEU A 39 6.67 -1.14 12.45
C LEU A 39 6.25 -2.60 12.31
N TRP A 40 7.17 -3.51 12.63
CA TRP A 40 6.95 -4.94 12.49
C TRP A 40 6.03 -5.48 13.60
N ASN A 41 5.11 -6.36 13.25
CA ASN A 41 4.07 -6.88 14.15
C ASN A 41 3.17 -5.79 14.76
N ARG A 42 2.81 -4.76 13.97
CA ARG A 42 1.84 -3.74 14.35
C ARG A 42 0.58 -3.87 13.51
N GLU A 43 -0.56 -3.68 14.17
CA GLU A 43 -1.82 -3.43 13.49
C GLU A 43 -2.09 -1.94 13.42
N PHE A 44 -2.41 -1.47 12.22
CA PHE A 44 -2.83 -0.11 11.98
C PHE A 44 -4.35 0.00 12.15
N THR A 45 -4.82 1.16 12.60
CA THR A 45 -6.26 1.43 12.81
C THR A 45 -7.01 1.63 11.50
N PHE A 46 -6.29 1.87 10.40
CA PHE A 46 -6.87 2.10 9.09
C PHE A 46 -7.02 0.80 8.30
N THR A 47 -8.15 0.64 7.62
CA THR A 47 -8.38 -0.41 6.64
C THR A 47 -8.16 0.14 5.23
N PHE A 48 -7.48 -0.63 4.39
CA PHE A 48 -7.17 -0.21 3.03
C PHE A 48 -8.45 -0.17 2.18
N LYS A 49 -8.78 1.00 1.63
CA LYS A 49 -9.87 1.14 0.64
C LYS A 49 -9.25 1.30 -0.74
N LEU A 50 -9.53 0.33 -1.61
CA LEU A 50 -9.07 0.35 -2.99
C LEU A 50 -9.79 1.44 -3.79
N PRO A 51 -9.08 2.20 -4.66
CA PRO A 51 -9.72 3.08 -5.63
C PRO A 51 -10.65 2.31 -6.57
N HIS A 52 -11.61 3.02 -7.16
CA HIS A 52 -12.62 2.41 -8.04
C HIS A 52 -12.00 1.84 -9.31
N GLN A 53 -11.09 2.58 -9.94
CA GLN A 53 -10.18 2.04 -10.93
C GLN A 53 -9.16 1.17 -10.20
N ARG A 54 -9.30 -0.15 -10.31
CA ARG A 54 -8.43 -1.11 -9.63
C ARG A 54 -7.42 -1.65 -10.63
N PRO A 55 -6.16 -1.16 -10.65
CA PRO A 55 -5.14 -1.77 -11.49
C PRO A 55 -4.97 -3.23 -11.08
N GLN A 56 -5.11 -4.14 -12.03
CA GLN A 56 -5.09 -5.58 -11.79
C GLN A 56 -3.79 -6.01 -11.07
N ALA A 57 -2.68 -5.34 -11.35
CA ALA A 57 -1.38 -5.58 -10.72
C ALA A 57 -1.39 -5.33 -9.20
N ILE A 58 -2.10 -4.29 -8.71
CA ILE A 58 -2.24 -4.03 -7.27
C ILE A 58 -3.14 -5.09 -6.65
N LEU A 59 -4.29 -5.37 -7.27
CA LEU A 59 -5.26 -6.34 -6.73
C LEU A 59 -4.66 -7.72 -6.54
N ALA A 60 -3.90 -8.19 -7.53
CA ALA A 60 -3.19 -9.46 -7.44
C ALA A 60 -2.09 -9.47 -6.36
N SER A 61 -1.64 -8.29 -5.94
CA SER A 61 -0.53 -8.11 -5.01
C SER A 61 -0.97 -7.83 -3.57
N LEU A 62 -2.18 -7.36 -3.33
CA LEU A 62 -2.67 -7.09 -1.97
C LEU A 62 -2.96 -8.37 -1.19
N ASN A 63 -2.81 -8.30 0.13
CA ASN A 63 -3.22 -9.34 1.05
C ASN A 63 -4.54 -8.96 1.75
N PRO A 64 -5.70 -9.53 1.35
CA PRO A 64 -6.98 -9.22 1.99
C PRO A 64 -7.16 -9.89 3.36
N VAL A 65 -6.35 -10.91 3.68
CA VAL A 65 -6.43 -11.64 4.97
C VAL A 65 -5.94 -10.78 6.13
N GLU A 66 -4.91 -9.98 5.88
CA GLU A 66 -4.24 -9.14 6.89
C GLU A 66 -4.28 -7.65 6.52
N PRO A 67 -5.48 -7.04 6.38
CA PRO A 67 -5.65 -5.73 5.74
C PRO A 67 -5.09 -4.55 6.56
N LYS A 68 -4.84 -4.77 7.85
CA LYS A 68 -4.35 -3.77 8.81
C LYS A 68 -2.85 -3.90 9.09
N LYS A 69 -2.15 -4.85 8.46
CA LYS A 69 -0.70 -5.00 8.61
C LYS A 69 0.05 -4.15 7.57
N LEU A 70 1.36 -4.00 7.79
CA LEU A 70 2.24 -3.13 7.01
C LEU A 70 2.28 -3.46 5.51
N TYR A 71 2.15 -4.74 5.14
CA TYR A 71 2.33 -5.22 3.77
C TYR A 71 1.51 -4.46 2.71
N ASN A 72 0.23 -4.21 2.96
CA ASN A 72 -0.64 -3.54 1.98
C ASN A 72 -0.23 -2.07 1.79
N THR A 73 0.25 -1.40 2.84
CA THR A 73 0.82 -0.05 2.72
C THR A 73 2.09 -0.05 1.87
N LEU A 74 2.98 -1.03 2.06
CA LEU A 74 4.19 -1.18 1.25
C LEU A 74 3.87 -1.52 -0.21
N THR A 75 2.87 -2.38 -0.44
CA THR A 75 2.40 -2.74 -1.78
C THR A 75 1.85 -1.52 -2.51
N MET A 76 1.03 -0.69 -1.86
CA MET A 76 0.55 0.53 -2.50
C MET A 76 1.67 1.55 -2.72
N LEU A 77 2.62 1.66 -1.79
CA LEU A 77 3.79 2.52 -1.98
C LEU A 77 4.63 2.07 -3.19
N ALA A 78 4.87 0.77 -3.36
CA ALA A 78 5.51 0.21 -4.56
C ALA A 78 4.80 0.65 -5.83
N TYR A 79 3.48 0.46 -5.90
CA TYR A 79 2.69 0.85 -7.06
C TYR A 79 2.83 2.34 -7.39
N LEU A 80 2.78 3.21 -6.37
CA LEU A 80 2.92 4.64 -6.63
C LEU A 80 4.31 5.02 -7.10
N LEU A 81 5.34 4.37 -6.56
CA LEU A 81 6.71 4.58 -7.02
C LEU A 81 6.89 4.11 -8.47
N ASP A 82 6.28 2.99 -8.87
CA ASP A 82 6.29 2.51 -10.26
C ASP A 82 5.71 3.56 -11.24
N ASN A 83 4.75 4.38 -10.79
CA ASN A 83 4.11 5.43 -11.61
C ASN A 83 4.81 6.79 -11.53
N VAL A 84 5.31 7.19 -10.35
CA VAL A 84 5.86 8.53 -10.11
C VAL A 84 7.35 8.61 -10.41
N SER A 85 8.08 7.50 -10.26
CA SER A 85 9.53 7.45 -10.46
C SER A 85 9.92 6.18 -11.21
N PRO A 86 9.72 6.15 -12.55
CA PRO A 86 10.14 5.03 -13.37
C PRO A 86 11.63 4.71 -13.16
N GLY A 87 11.97 3.43 -12.96
CA GLY A 87 13.35 2.99 -12.72
C GLY A 87 13.83 3.06 -11.26
N HIS A 88 12.94 3.33 -10.31
CA HIS A 88 13.31 3.28 -8.89
C HIS A 88 13.76 1.87 -8.45
N HIS A 89 14.76 1.80 -7.57
CA HIS A 89 15.25 0.53 -7.00
C HIS A 89 14.58 0.15 -5.67
N TRP A 90 13.50 0.82 -5.28
CA TRP A 90 12.93 0.68 -3.93
C TRP A 90 12.46 -0.75 -3.62
N LYS A 91 11.78 -1.42 -4.57
CA LYS A 91 11.30 -2.81 -4.38
C LYS A 91 12.47 -3.77 -4.14
N GLN A 92 13.52 -3.65 -4.95
CA GLN A 92 14.75 -4.42 -4.81
C GLN A 92 15.42 -4.16 -3.46
N ARG A 93 15.60 -2.88 -3.07
CA ARG A 93 16.19 -2.51 -1.78
C ARG A 93 15.39 -3.05 -0.59
N LEU A 94 14.07 -2.98 -0.64
CA LEU A 94 13.21 -3.56 0.40
C LEU A 94 13.39 -5.08 0.48
N SER A 95 13.39 -5.77 -0.66
CA SER A 95 13.60 -7.22 -0.71
C SER A 95 14.97 -7.64 -0.17
N THR A 96 16.02 -6.89 -0.53
CA THR A 96 17.37 -7.07 0.03
C THR A 96 17.41 -6.86 1.54
N LEU A 97 16.76 -5.81 2.06
CA LEU A 97 16.70 -5.55 3.51
C LEU A 97 15.96 -6.67 4.25
N ILE A 98 14.82 -7.13 3.73
CA ILE A 98 14.06 -8.23 4.32
C ILE A 98 14.90 -9.50 4.38
N THR A 99 15.59 -9.83 3.29
CA THR A 99 16.45 -11.01 3.18
C THR A 99 17.65 -10.91 4.11
N ASN A 100 18.39 -9.79 4.07
CA ASN A 100 19.64 -9.62 4.83
C ASN A 100 19.42 -9.62 6.35
N HIS A 101 18.25 -9.17 6.82
CA HIS A 101 17.93 -9.11 8.25
C HIS A 101 16.97 -10.21 8.71
N ALA A 102 16.66 -11.20 7.86
CA ALA A 102 15.67 -12.24 8.15
C ALA A 102 14.39 -11.67 8.79
N ALA A 103 13.87 -10.57 8.23
CA ALA A 103 12.78 -9.83 8.84
C ALA A 103 11.51 -10.72 8.97
N PRO A 104 10.72 -10.59 10.05
CA PRO A 104 9.53 -11.41 10.26
C PRO A 104 8.38 -10.97 9.35
N THR A 105 8.46 -11.36 8.07
CA THR A 105 7.52 -10.98 7.00
C THR A 105 6.07 -11.35 7.30
N LEU A 106 5.85 -12.54 7.87
CA LEU A 106 4.51 -12.98 8.28
C LEU A 106 3.89 -12.03 9.33
N SER A 107 4.68 -11.59 10.32
CA SER A 107 4.20 -10.62 11.32
C SER A 107 3.94 -9.23 10.74
N MET A 108 4.45 -8.94 9.55
CA MET A 108 4.18 -7.72 8.80
C MET A 108 3.03 -7.88 7.78
N GLY A 109 2.40 -9.06 7.73
CA GLY A 109 1.28 -9.38 6.84
C GLY A 109 1.68 -9.74 5.42
N PHE A 110 2.97 -10.03 5.18
CA PHE A 110 3.42 -10.50 3.87
C PHE A 110 2.89 -11.93 3.65
N PRO A 111 2.21 -12.20 2.53
CA PRO A 111 1.84 -13.56 2.16
C PRO A 111 3.08 -14.36 1.77
N ALA A 112 3.05 -15.69 1.91
CA ALA A 112 4.22 -16.54 1.64
C ALA A 112 4.77 -16.40 0.20
N ASP A 113 3.89 -16.13 -0.76
CA ASP A 113 4.19 -15.98 -2.19
C ASP A 113 4.44 -14.51 -2.60
N TRP A 114 4.66 -13.59 -1.66
CA TRP A 114 4.71 -12.15 -1.98
C TRP A 114 5.74 -11.76 -3.05
N GLN A 115 6.88 -12.47 -3.12
CA GLN A 115 7.96 -12.18 -4.08
C GLN A 115 7.60 -12.50 -5.53
N VAL A 116 6.66 -13.43 -5.76
CA VAL A 116 6.23 -13.83 -7.11
C VAL A 116 5.00 -13.05 -7.58
N LYS A 117 4.42 -12.21 -6.71
CA LYS A 117 3.27 -11.38 -7.06
C LYS A 117 3.65 -10.32 -8.08
N SER A 118 2.71 -10.01 -8.98
CA SER A 118 2.95 -9.21 -10.19
C SER A 118 3.59 -7.84 -9.93
N LEU A 119 3.31 -7.21 -8.78
CA LEU A 119 3.89 -5.91 -8.44
C LEU A 119 5.34 -6.03 -7.90
N TRP A 120 5.64 -7.15 -7.25
CA TRP A 120 6.89 -7.41 -6.55
C TRP A 120 7.95 -8.10 -7.41
N LYS A 121 7.53 -8.66 -8.55
CA LYS A 121 8.39 -9.16 -9.62
C LYS A 121 9.18 -8.03 -10.28
#